data_AF-A0A1F8UPK1-F1
#
_entry.id   AF-A0A1F8UPK1-F1
#
_cell.length_a   1.000
_cell.length_b   1.000
_cell.length_c   1.000
_cell.angle_alpha   90.00
_cell.angle_beta   90.00
_cell.angle_gamma   90.00
#
_symmetry.space_group_name_H-M   'P 1'
#
loop_
_entity.id
_entity.type
_entity.pdbx_description
1 polymer ?
#
loop_
_entity_poly.entity_id
_entity_poly.type
_entity_poly.pdbx_seq_one_letter_code
_entity_poly.pdbx_strand_id
1 'polypeptide(L)'
;MVVMLIISALVIDVGIVEVKKAHIAGVADAAVLAAVSEQAMGNENLEEVALMYCEKNDINVEKVDITIGNGVIVAINDSVDSIFSKIIGIEKINTSVKSRAIFGAVSEVYSGTRPIAVERQEFVFGQEVTLKSDSDSYSGNYGAVELGGSGANNYRYNIIYGYTGTLKVGDNIDTEPGNMEGPTEQGIDYITRNDDSTIDNYTKNSPRLWVIPVVDTLSVNGRKTVTIVGFAQFFVEDTGSKGEIIGRFIRNVANGKISENQIDYGLVAVKLVGGDF
;
A
#
# COMPACT_ATOMS: atom_id res chain seq x y z
N MET A 1 -23.27 -14.88 48.67
CA MET A 1 -24.23 -14.58 47.58
C MET A 1 -24.05 -13.15 47.05
N VAL A 2 -24.13 -12.12 47.90
CA VAL A 2 -23.96 -10.71 47.50
C VAL A 2 -22.58 -10.44 46.86
N VAL A 3 -21.50 -10.98 47.42
CA VAL A 3 -20.13 -10.80 46.88
C VAL A 3 -20.00 -11.36 45.46
N MET A 4 -20.60 -12.51 45.15
CA MET A 4 -20.56 -13.07 43.80
C MET A 4 -21.32 -12.21 42.79
N LEU A 5 -22.48 -11.66 43.18
CA LEU A 5 -23.26 -10.77 42.32
C LEU A 5 -22.50 -9.48 41.99
N ILE A 6 -21.78 -8.91 42.96
CA ILE A 6 -20.93 -7.72 42.76
C ILE A 6 -19.77 -8.02 41.80
N ILE A 7 -19.12 -9.17 41.94
CA ILE A 7 -18.03 -9.56 41.04
C ILE A 7 -18.54 -9.80 39.63
N SER A 8 -19.67 -10.48 39.45
CA SER A 8 -20.29 -10.68 38.12
C SER A 8 -20.68 -9.35 37.46
N ALA A 9 -21.26 -8.44 38.22
CA ALA A 9 -21.57 -7.08 37.80
C ALA A 9 -20.33 -6.34 37.26
N LEU A 10 -19.23 -6.37 38.02
CA LEU A 10 -17.97 -5.74 37.63
C LEU A 10 -17.41 -6.35 36.35
N VAL A 11 -17.45 -7.68 36.23
CA VAL A 11 -16.98 -8.39 35.03
C VAL A 11 -17.78 -7.98 33.79
N ILE A 12 -19.10 -7.80 33.91
CA ILE A 12 -19.94 -7.35 32.79
C ILE A 12 -19.57 -5.92 32.38
N ASP A 13 -19.46 -4.98 33.33
CA ASP A 13 -19.12 -3.59 33.00
C ASP A 13 -17.72 -3.49 32.36
N VAL A 14 -16.72 -4.20 32.90
CA VAL A 14 -15.39 -4.29 32.29
C VAL A 14 -15.47 -4.88 30.89
N GLY A 15 -16.27 -5.93 30.70
CA GLY A 15 -16.46 -6.56 29.39
C GLY A 15 -17.02 -5.58 28.35
N ILE A 16 -18.02 -4.78 28.72
CA ILE A 16 -18.62 -3.78 27.81
C ILE A 16 -17.59 -2.70 27.47
N VAL A 17 -16.82 -2.24 28.46
CA VAL A 17 -15.75 -1.25 28.28
C VAL A 17 -14.69 -1.77 27.31
N GLU A 18 -14.22 -3.00 27.47
CA GLU A 18 -13.20 -3.59 26.58
C GLU A 18 -13.72 -3.80 25.16
N VAL A 19 -14.98 -4.21 24.98
CA VAL A 19 -15.60 -4.32 23.65
C VAL A 19 -15.71 -2.95 22.98
N LYS A 20 -16.16 -1.93 23.70
CA LYS A 20 -16.23 -0.56 23.15
C LYS A 20 -14.85 -0.02 22.83
N LYS A 21 -13.87 -0.25 23.71
CA LYS A 21 -12.47 0.16 23.53
C LYS A 21 -11.86 -0.48 22.27
N ALA A 22 -12.08 -1.78 22.05
CA ALA A 22 -11.63 -2.47 20.85
C ALA A 22 -12.28 -1.90 19.58
N HIS A 23 -13.57 -1.58 19.65
CA HIS A 23 -14.29 -0.96 18.52
C HIS A 23 -13.73 0.43 18.19
N ILE A 24 -13.61 1.35 19.16
CA ILE A 24 -13.05 2.69 18.91
C ILE A 24 -11.58 2.64 18.47
N ALA A 25 -10.81 1.64 18.91
CA ALA A 25 -9.45 1.42 18.42
C ALA A 25 -9.42 1.08 16.93
N GLY A 26 -10.29 0.18 16.48
CA GLY A 26 -10.43 -0.12 15.05
C GLY A 26 -10.83 1.09 14.21
N VAL A 27 -11.70 1.96 14.75
CA VAL A 27 -12.09 3.21 14.08
C VAL A 27 -10.92 4.20 14.02
N ALA A 28 -10.19 4.39 15.13
CA ALA A 28 -9.02 5.26 15.18
C ALA A 28 -7.93 4.79 14.19
N ASP A 29 -7.67 3.48 14.12
CA ASP A 29 -6.73 2.87 13.18
C ASP A 29 -7.14 3.12 11.72
N ALA A 30 -8.42 2.94 11.38
CA ALA A 30 -8.94 3.21 10.05
C ALA A 30 -8.81 4.71 9.69
N ALA A 31 -9.11 5.61 10.63
CA ALA A 31 -9.03 7.05 10.43
C ALA A 31 -7.59 7.51 10.19
N VAL A 32 -6.61 7.06 10.98
CA VAL A 32 -5.20 7.42 10.76
C VAL A 32 -4.66 6.84 9.46
N LEU A 33 -5.02 5.61 9.10
CA LEU A 33 -4.57 4.99 7.86
C LEU A 33 -5.11 5.74 6.64
N ALA A 34 -6.39 6.16 6.69
CA ALA A 34 -6.98 6.95 5.63
C ALA A 34 -6.31 8.33 5.51
N ALA A 35 -6.17 9.06 6.61
CA ALA A 35 -5.56 10.38 6.60
C ALA A 35 -4.11 10.35 6.11
N VAL A 36 -3.31 9.40 6.59
CA VAL A 36 -1.91 9.25 6.16
C VAL A 36 -1.81 8.80 4.70
N SER A 37 -2.77 8.03 4.19
CA SER A 37 -2.81 7.67 2.77
C SER A 37 -3.05 8.88 1.88
N GLU A 38 -3.94 9.79 2.29
CA GLU A 38 -4.19 11.05 1.59
C GLU A 38 -3.00 12.02 1.71
N GLN A 39 -2.34 12.05 2.87
CA GLN A 39 -1.08 12.79 3.08
C GLN A 39 0.01 12.32 2.12
N ALA A 40 0.16 11.00 1.97
CA ALA A 40 1.08 10.40 1.02
C ALA A 40 0.80 10.86 -0.41
N MET A 41 -0.47 11.01 -0.79
CA MET A 41 -0.90 11.50 -2.10
C MET A 41 -0.75 13.03 -2.27
N GLY A 42 -0.32 13.76 -1.24
CA GLY A 42 -0.10 15.21 -1.28
C GLY A 42 -1.34 16.04 -0.94
N ASN A 43 -2.38 15.42 -0.39
CA ASN A 43 -3.56 16.13 0.11
C ASN A 43 -3.24 16.80 1.45
N GLU A 44 -3.75 18.01 1.67
CA GLU A 44 -3.54 18.79 2.90
C GLU A 44 -4.74 18.68 3.86
N ASN A 45 -5.92 18.24 3.39
CA ASN A 45 -7.15 18.14 4.19
C ASN A 45 -7.20 16.85 5.03
N LEU A 46 -6.14 16.58 5.79
CA LEU A 46 -5.99 15.34 6.56
C LEU A 46 -7.02 15.21 7.68
N GLU A 47 -7.37 16.33 8.31
CA GLU A 47 -8.36 16.37 9.40
C GLU A 47 -9.74 15.98 8.90
N GLU A 48 -10.18 16.56 7.77
CA GLU A 48 -11.47 16.26 7.15
C GLU A 48 -11.60 14.77 6.80
N VAL A 49 -10.54 14.17 6.25
CA VAL A 49 -10.51 12.75 5.91
C VAL A 49 -10.61 11.88 7.17
N ALA A 50 -9.82 12.18 8.21
CA ALA A 50 -9.88 11.43 9.47
C ALA A 50 -11.26 11.52 10.12
N LEU A 51 -11.87 12.71 10.15
CA LEU A 51 -13.21 12.93 10.70
C LEU A 51 -14.28 12.18 9.90
N MET A 52 -14.21 12.21 8.56
CA MET A 52 -15.13 11.45 7.69
C MET A 52 -15.11 9.95 8.02
N TYR A 53 -13.94 9.36 8.26
CA TYR A 53 -13.84 7.96 8.65
C TYR A 53 -14.37 7.69 10.06
N CYS A 54 -14.23 8.64 10.99
CA CYS A 54 -14.83 8.54 12.32
C CYS A 54 -16.37 8.60 12.26
N GLU A 55 -16.93 9.54 11.50
CA GLU A 55 -18.38 9.70 11.33
C GLU A 55 -19.03 8.47 10.67
N LYS A 56 -18.37 7.88 9.67
CA LYS A 56 -18.82 6.63 9.02
C LYS A 56 -18.91 5.44 9.99
N ASN A 57 -18.28 5.52 11.16
CA ASN A 57 -18.31 4.51 12.20
C ASN A 57 -19.05 4.99 13.47
N ASP A 58 -19.98 5.94 13.32
CA ASP A 58 -20.85 6.46 14.38
C ASP A 58 -20.11 7.11 15.57
N ILE A 59 -18.92 7.66 15.33
CA ILE A 59 -18.18 8.46 16.32
C ILE A 59 -18.45 9.94 16.07
N ASN A 60 -18.90 10.65 17.13
CA ASN A 60 -19.08 12.10 17.08
C ASN A 60 -17.71 12.80 16.98
N VAL A 61 -17.58 13.72 16.03
CA VAL A 61 -16.38 14.52 15.78
C VAL A 61 -15.89 15.32 16.99
N GLU A 62 -16.77 15.74 17.90
CA GLU A 62 -16.40 16.47 19.13
C GLU A 62 -15.57 15.63 20.11
N LYS A 63 -15.58 14.30 19.93
CA LYS A 63 -14.82 13.34 20.75
C LYS A 63 -13.46 13.00 20.15
N VAL A 64 -13.12 13.59 19.00
CA VAL A 64 -11.95 13.23 18.22
C VAL A 64 -10.94 14.38 18.25
N ASP A 65 -9.75 14.10 18.75
CA ASP A 65 -8.61 15.01 18.68
C ASP A 65 -7.62 14.50 17.63
N ILE A 66 -7.25 15.37 16.69
CA ILE A 66 -6.31 15.03 15.61
C ILE A 66 -5.04 15.84 15.80
N THR A 67 -3.88 15.20 15.65
CA THR A 67 -2.57 15.86 15.69
C THR A 67 -1.75 15.45 14.47
N ILE A 68 -1.28 16.45 13.74
CA ILE A 68 -0.48 16.26 12.52
C ILE A 68 0.98 16.61 12.82
N GLY A 69 1.89 15.72 12.44
CA GLY A 69 3.34 15.91 12.60
C GLY A 69 4.09 14.95 11.68
N ASN A 70 5.03 14.17 12.23
CA ASN A 70 5.63 13.05 11.51
C ASN A 70 4.63 11.87 11.47
N GLY A 71 3.59 12.02 10.65
CA GLY A 71 2.40 11.17 10.58
C GLY A 71 1.14 11.85 11.13
N VAL A 72 0.05 11.09 11.19
CA VAL A 72 -1.23 11.54 11.75
C VAL A 72 -1.54 10.72 12.99
N ILE A 73 -1.95 11.41 14.05
CA ILE A 73 -2.42 10.84 15.31
C ILE A 73 -3.90 11.18 15.45
N VAL A 74 -4.72 10.17 15.76
CA VAL A 74 -6.13 10.34 16.08
C VAL A 74 -6.36 9.80 17.49
N ALA A 75 -6.92 10.64 18.36
CA ALA A 75 -7.37 10.25 19.69
C ALA A 75 -8.90 10.31 19.74
N ILE A 76 -9.54 9.23 20.19
CA ILE A 76 -10.99 9.16 20.36
C ILE A 76 -11.30 9.01 21.85
N ASN A 77 -12.01 10.00 22.39
CA ASN A 77 -12.42 10.06 23.78
C ASN A 77 -13.93 9.79 23.90
N ASP A 78 -14.29 8.57 24.28
CA ASP A 78 -15.70 8.16 24.44
C ASP A 78 -16.02 7.75 25.89
N SER A 79 -17.28 7.51 26.17
CA SER A 79 -17.75 7.05 27.48
C SER A 79 -18.80 5.96 27.31
N VAL A 80 -18.73 4.94 28.15
CA VAL A 80 -19.73 3.87 28.23
C VAL A 80 -20.59 4.07 29.47
N ASP A 81 -21.90 4.00 29.31
CA ASP A 81 -22.81 3.94 30.45
C ASP A 81 -22.60 2.62 31.19
N SER A 82 -22.28 2.69 32.48
CA SER A 82 -22.18 1.50 33.30
C SER A 82 -23.59 0.92 33.56
N ILE A 83 -23.67 -0.41 33.66
CA ILE A 83 -24.92 -1.10 33.96
C ILE A 83 -25.01 -1.34 35.46
N PHE A 84 -23.98 -1.93 36.06
CA PHE A 84 -24.03 -2.36 37.45
C PHE A 84 -23.21 -1.47 38.39
N SER A 85 -22.16 -0.82 37.90
CA SER A 85 -21.34 0.10 38.68
C SER A 85 -22.13 1.34 39.13
N LYS A 86 -23.32 1.56 38.56
CA LYS A 86 -24.34 2.49 39.07
C LYS A 86 -24.69 2.25 40.53
N ILE A 87 -24.68 0.99 40.99
CA ILE A 87 -25.00 0.62 42.38
C ILE A 87 -23.98 1.21 43.37
N ILE A 88 -22.75 1.46 42.93
CA ILE A 88 -21.68 2.08 43.72
C ILE A 88 -21.42 3.55 43.34
N GLY A 89 -22.34 4.17 42.58
CA GLY A 89 -22.28 5.60 42.23
C GLY A 89 -21.41 5.94 41.01
N ILE A 90 -20.95 4.95 40.24
CA ILE A 90 -20.26 5.19 38.97
C ILE A 90 -21.32 5.12 37.89
N GLU A 91 -21.59 6.22 37.18
CA GLU A 91 -22.60 6.23 36.11
C GLU A 91 -22.00 5.93 34.74
N LYS A 92 -20.82 6.49 34.45
CA LYS A 92 -20.10 6.37 33.19
C LYS A 92 -18.65 5.98 33.40
N ILE A 93 -18.11 5.21 32.46
CA ILE A 93 -16.70 4.84 32.40
C ILE A 93 -16.12 5.44 31.12
N ASN A 94 -15.15 6.34 31.27
CA ASN A 94 -14.48 6.98 30.14
C ASN A 94 -13.48 6.03 29.50
N THR A 95 -13.41 6.02 28.18
CA THR A 95 -12.47 5.25 27.38
C THR A 95 -11.78 6.16 26.38
N SER A 96 -10.45 6.13 26.36
CA SER A 96 -9.66 6.87 25.39
C SER A 96 -8.78 5.89 24.62
N VAL A 97 -8.71 6.06 23.31
CA VAL A 97 -7.78 5.35 22.45
C VAL A 97 -7.04 6.36 21.58
N LYS A 98 -5.75 6.13 21.40
CA LYS A 98 -4.90 6.86 20.47
C LYS A 98 -4.34 5.89 19.44
N SER A 99 -4.38 6.29 18.18
CA SER A 99 -3.73 5.60 17.08
C SER A 99 -2.84 6.58 16.33
N ARG A 100 -1.77 6.06 15.73
CA ARG A 100 -0.85 6.82 14.88
C ARG A 100 -0.49 6.01 13.65
N ALA A 101 -0.44 6.67 12.50
CA ALA A 101 0.13 6.10 11.29
C ALA A 101 1.20 7.03 10.70
N ILE A 102 2.11 6.42 9.95
CA ILE A 102 3.14 7.09 9.15
C ILE A 102 3.15 6.48 7.75
N PHE A 103 3.64 7.23 6.76
CA PHE A 103 3.95 6.71 5.44
C PHE A 103 5.46 6.76 5.19
N GLY A 104 5.93 5.92 4.28
CA GLY A 104 7.33 5.89 3.88
C GLY A 104 7.54 5.04 2.63
N ALA A 105 8.76 5.06 2.11
CA ALA A 105 9.13 4.29 0.93
C ALA A 105 8.97 2.79 1.17
N VAL A 106 8.45 2.09 0.17
CA VAL A 106 8.21 0.64 0.25
C VAL A 106 9.53 -0.13 0.18
N SER A 107 9.70 -1.05 1.12
CA SER A 107 10.85 -1.95 1.23
C SER A 107 10.50 -3.42 0.94
N GLU A 108 9.21 -3.79 1.02
CA GLU A 108 8.72 -5.15 0.81
C GLU A 108 7.32 -5.09 0.19
N VAL A 109 7.12 -5.77 -0.93
CA VAL A 109 5.84 -5.91 -1.65
C VAL A 109 5.44 -7.39 -1.60
N TYR A 110 4.24 -7.68 -1.09
CA TYR A 110 3.82 -9.06 -0.83
C TYR A 110 3.40 -9.84 -2.07
N SER A 111 2.81 -9.15 -3.05
CA SER A 111 2.27 -9.73 -4.29
C SER A 111 1.92 -8.63 -5.29
N GLY A 112 1.67 -9.00 -6.55
CA GLY A 112 1.18 -8.11 -7.59
C GLY A 112 2.28 -7.44 -8.40
N THR A 113 3.55 -7.68 -8.07
CA THR A 113 4.69 -7.13 -8.82
C THR A 113 4.69 -7.67 -10.25
N ARG A 114 4.97 -6.80 -11.22
CA ARG A 114 5.04 -7.18 -12.63
C ARG A 114 6.44 -7.65 -13.02
N PRO A 115 6.57 -8.56 -13.99
CA PRO A 115 7.84 -9.22 -14.33
C PRO A 115 8.73 -8.32 -15.20
N ILE A 116 8.82 -7.04 -14.84
CA ILE A 116 9.59 -6.01 -15.50
C ILE A 116 10.37 -5.26 -14.41
N ALA A 117 11.56 -4.81 -14.72
CA ALA A 117 12.34 -3.92 -13.86
C ALA A 117 12.73 -2.65 -14.62
N VAL A 118 12.93 -1.57 -13.87
CA VAL A 118 13.49 -0.31 -14.37
C VAL A 118 14.77 0.00 -13.62
N GLU A 119 15.74 0.62 -14.30
CA GLU A 119 16.97 1.06 -13.63
C GLU A 119 16.68 2.22 -12.65
N ARG A 120 17.47 2.29 -11.58
CA ARG A 120 17.45 3.42 -10.65
C ARG A 120 17.72 4.74 -11.37
N GLN A 121 16.74 5.63 -11.32
CA GLN A 121 16.84 7.00 -11.80
C GLN A 121 15.93 7.92 -10.99
N GLU A 122 16.05 9.22 -11.21
CA GLU A 122 15.08 10.19 -10.69
C GLU A 122 13.83 10.13 -11.58
N PHE A 123 12.70 9.75 -10.99
CA PHE A 123 11.41 9.72 -11.68
C PHE A 123 10.62 10.99 -11.37
N VAL A 124 10.00 11.57 -12.40
CA VAL A 124 9.14 12.76 -12.27
C VAL A 124 7.68 12.34 -12.42
N PHE A 125 6.84 12.66 -11.42
CA PHE A 125 5.43 12.29 -11.44
C PHE A 125 4.72 12.83 -12.69
N GLY A 126 3.92 11.98 -13.32
CA GLY A 126 3.21 12.29 -14.56
C GLY A 126 4.05 12.15 -15.83
N GLN A 127 5.35 11.86 -15.72
CA GLN A 127 6.20 11.63 -16.90
C GLN A 127 6.04 10.20 -17.43
N GLU A 128 6.05 10.06 -18.76
CA GLU A 128 6.13 8.78 -19.45
C GLU A 128 7.52 8.16 -19.30
N VAL A 129 7.54 6.87 -19.04
CA VAL A 129 8.74 6.04 -18.90
C VAL A 129 8.56 4.79 -19.74
N THR A 130 9.55 4.50 -20.57
CA THR A 130 9.64 3.21 -21.27
C THR A 130 10.02 2.13 -20.26
N LEU A 131 9.04 1.32 -19.86
CA LEU A 131 9.21 0.24 -18.89
C LEU A 131 9.91 -0.96 -19.51
N LYS A 132 9.67 -1.17 -20.80
CA LYS A 132 10.30 -2.22 -21.60
C LYS A 132 10.57 -1.68 -22.99
N SER A 133 11.82 -1.67 -23.45
CA SER A 133 12.16 -1.16 -24.78
C SER A 133 12.03 -2.26 -25.85
N ASP A 134 11.93 -1.85 -27.12
CA ASP A 134 12.08 -2.72 -28.30
C ASP A 134 13.52 -2.73 -28.86
N SER A 135 14.39 -1.86 -28.33
CA SER A 135 15.77 -1.70 -28.74
C SER A 135 16.72 -2.56 -27.91
N ASP A 136 17.72 -3.15 -28.55
CA ASP A 136 18.75 -3.96 -27.89
C ASP A 136 19.79 -3.07 -27.17
N SER A 137 19.32 -2.28 -26.20
CA SER A 137 20.17 -1.34 -25.46
C SER A 137 21.16 -2.07 -24.53
N TYR A 138 20.86 -3.31 -24.14
CA TYR A 138 21.64 -4.09 -23.15
C TYR A 138 21.87 -5.55 -23.56
N SER A 139 22.23 -5.83 -24.82
CA SER A 139 22.66 -7.16 -25.29
C SER A 139 21.68 -8.31 -24.92
N GLY A 140 20.41 -8.11 -25.23
CA GLY A 140 19.32 -9.07 -25.08
C GLY A 140 18.43 -8.82 -23.86
N ASN A 141 18.74 -7.83 -23.01
CA ASN A 141 17.89 -7.43 -21.90
C ASN A 141 17.02 -6.22 -22.29
N TYR A 142 15.69 -6.40 -22.20
CA TYR A 142 14.69 -5.40 -22.58
C TYR A 142 13.92 -4.86 -21.37
N GLY A 143 14.29 -5.25 -20.15
CA GLY A 143 13.61 -4.88 -18.91
C GLY A 143 12.80 -6.03 -18.28
N ALA A 144 12.63 -7.17 -18.97
CA ALA A 144 11.96 -8.34 -18.39
C ALA A 144 12.81 -9.02 -17.31
N VAL A 145 12.15 -9.49 -16.24
CA VAL A 145 12.79 -10.20 -15.12
C VAL A 145 12.06 -11.50 -14.77
N GLU A 146 12.84 -12.47 -14.28
CA GLU A 146 12.39 -13.78 -13.84
C GLU A 146 11.74 -13.68 -12.45
N LEU A 147 10.42 -13.86 -12.37
CA LEU A 147 9.69 -13.89 -11.11
C LEU A 147 8.96 -15.23 -10.94
N GLY A 148 9.41 -16.06 -10.01
CA GLY A 148 8.78 -17.38 -9.74
C GLY A 148 9.05 -18.45 -10.80
N GLY A 149 9.96 -18.20 -11.74
CA GLY A 149 10.37 -19.12 -12.79
C GLY A 149 10.55 -18.43 -14.14
N SER A 150 11.28 -19.07 -15.04
CA SER A 150 11.62 -18.51 -16.34
C SER A 150 10.66 -18.89 -17.47
N GLY A 151 10.78 -18.17 -18.59
CA GLY A 151 10.11 -18.46 -19.83
C GLY A 151 8.88 -17.59 -20.12
N ALA A 152 8.60 -17.48 -21.41
CA ALA A 152 7.55 -16.65 -22.00
C ALA A 152 6.15 -16.86 -21.38
N ASN A 153 5.80 -18.10 -21.04
CA ASN A 153 4.49 -18.41 -20.44
C ASN A 153 4.36 -17.85 -19.02
N ASN A 154 5.41 -17.97 -18.20
CA ASN A 154 5.41 -17.44 -16.84
C ASN A 154 5.43 -15.90 -16.85
N TYR A 155 6.24 -15.32 -17.73
CA TYR A 155 6.26 -13.87 -17.97
C TYR A 155 4.87 -13.33 -18.35
N ARG A 156 4.18 -13.93 -19.34
CA ARG A 156 2.80 -13.52 -19.71
C ARG A 156 1.84 -13.64 -18.52
N TYR A 157 1.92 -14.75 -17.78
CA TYR A 157 1.06 -14.97 -16.62
C TYR A 157 1.25 -13.86 -15.57
N ASN A 158 2.51 -13.52 -15.26
CA ASN A 158 2.85 -12.47 -14.31
C ASN A 158 2.52 -11.06 -14.84
N ILE A 159 2.52 -10.81 -16.16
CA ILE A 159 1.98 -9.56 -16.70
C ILE A 159 0.50 -9.42 -16.33
N ILE A 160 -0.28 -10.47 -16.56
CA ILE A 160 -1.73 -10.42 -16.41
C ILE A 160 -2.14 -10.36 -14.93
N TYR A 161 -1.58 -11.26 -14.12
CA TYR A 161 -2.05 -11.49 -12.74
C TYR A 161 -1.11 -10.90 -11.67
N GLY A 162 0.11 -10.51 -12.05
CA GLY A 162 1.16 -10.18 -11.11
C GLY A 162 1.79 -11.41 -10.48
N TYR A 163 3.03 -11.25 -10.06
CA TYR A 163 3.74 -12.26 -9.29
C TYR A 163 3.15 -12.38 -7.88
N THR A 164 2.90 -13.60 -7.43
CA THR A 164 2.26 -13.86 -6.13
C THR A 164 3.26 -13.97 -4.97
N GLY A 165 4.55 -14.02 -5.27
CA GLY A 165 5.59 -14.06 -4.25
C GLY A 165 5.95 -12.66 -3.73
N THR A 166 6.57 -12.66 -2.56
CA THR A 166 7.05 -11.43 -1.91
C THR A 166 8.43 -11.06 -2.43
N LEU A 167 8.61 -9.77 -2.73
CA LEU A 167 9.89 -9.19 -3.12
C LEU A 167 10.29 -8.08 -2.15
N LYS A 168 11.59 -7.98 -1.88
CA LYS A 168 12.17 -7.02 -0.93
C LYS A 168 13.31 -6.25 -1.57
N VAL A 169 13.54 -5.05 -1.05
CA VAL A 169 14.78 -4.32 -1.35
C VAL A 169 15.96 -5.12 -0.81
N GLY A 170 16.98 -5.30 -1.65
CA GLY A 170 18.14 -6.16 -1.41
C GLY A 170 17.98 -7.59 -1.95
N ASP A 171 16.79 -7.98 -2.42
CA ASP A 171 16.63 -9.26 -3.10
C ASP A 171 17.32 -9.25 -4.47
N ASN A 172 17.81 -10.43 -4.85
CA ASN A 172 18.42 -10.70 -6.13
C ASN A 172 17.40 -11.36 -7.05
N ILE A 173 17.18 -10.78 -8.24
CA ILE A 173 16.31 -11.32 -9.29
C ILE A 173 17.10 -11.48 -10.58
N ASP A 174 16.77 -12.48 -11.39
CA ASP A 174 17.45 -12.69 -12.67
C ASP A 174 16.72 -11.94 -13.79
N THR A 175 17.48 -11.42 -14.75
CA THR A 175 16.92 -10.88 -15.99
C THR A 175 16.42 -12.00 -16.88
N GLU A 176 15.34 -11.74 -17.62
CA GLU A 176 14.75 -12.70 -18.54
C GLU A 176 15.04 -12.23 -19.98
N PRO A 177 16.14 -12.69 -20.61
CA PRO A 177 16.58 -12.18 -21.90
C PRO A 177 15.63 -12.54 -23.05
N GLY A 178 15.65 -11.71 -24.08
CA GLY A 178 14.78 -11.77 -25.24
C GLY A 178 13.67 -10.73 -25.19
N ASN A 179 13.24 -10.25 -26.36
CA ASN A 179 12.26 -9.16 -26.43
C ASN A 179 10.88 -9.54 -25.87
N MET A 180 10.54 -10.83 -25.79
CA MET A 180 9.25 -11.29 -25.28
C MET A 180 8.02 -10.56 -25.86
N GLU A 181 8.09 -10.20 -27.15
CA GLU A 181 7.09 -9.41 -27.86
C GLU A 181 5.68 -10.03 -27.78
N GLY A 182 5.51 -11.25 -28.30
CA GLY A 182 4.20 -11.92 -28.30
C GLY A 182 3.57 -12.08 -26.90
N PRO A 183 4.32 -12.59 -25.89
CA PRO A 183 3.85 -12.63 -24.50
C PRO A 183 3.48 -11.26 -23.92
N THR A 184 4.22 -10.21 -24.27
CA THR A 184 3.96 -8.83 -23.84
C THR A 184 2.65 -8.32 -24.44
N GLU A 185 2.52 -8.39 -25.77
CA GLU A 185 1.32 -7.97 -26.48
C GLU A 185 0.08 -8.70 -25.96
N GLN A 186 0.15 -10.03 -25.80
CA GLN A 186 -0.96 -10.83 -25.26
C GLN A 186 -1.36 -10.40 -23.85
N GLY A 187 -0.40 -10.06 -22.99
CA GLY A 187 -0.65 -9.66 -21.62
C GLY A 187 -1.27 -8.27 -21.52
N ILE A 188 -0.74 -7.31 -22.28
CA ILE A 188 -1.30 -5.95 -22.33
C ILE A 188 -2.68 -5.97 -22.99
N ASP A 189 -2.86 -6.65 -24.13
CA ASP A 189 -4.16 -6.84 -24.79
C ASP A 189 -5.22 -7.39 -23.83
N TYR A 190 -4.82 -8.34 -22.97
CA TYR A 190 -5.74 -8.88 -21.97
C TYR A 190 -6.14 -7.80 -20.96
N ILE A 191 -5.19 -7.02 -20.45
CA ILE A 191 -5.47 -5.95 -19.48
C ILE A 191 -6.33 -4.86 -20.10
N THR A 192 -5.96 -4.36 -21.28
CA THR A 192 -6.65 -3.24 -21.93
C THR A 192 -8.05 -3.60 -22.41
N ARG A 193 -8.31 -4.86 -22.78
CA ARG A 193 -9.67 -5.35 -23.09
C ARG A 193 -10.57 -5.48 -21.86
N ASN A 194 -10.01 -5.63 -20.67
CA ASN A 194 -10.75 -5.86 -19.43
C ASN A 194 -10.76 -4.64 -18.48
N ASP A 195 -10.06 -3.55 -18.83
CA ASP A 195 -9.98 -2.31 -18.06
C ASP A 195 -9.83 -1.10 -18.98
N ASP A 196 -10.88 -0.28 -19.02
CA ASP A 196 -10.99 0.96 -19.79
C ASP A 196 -10.46 2.19 -19.03
N SER A 197 -9.84 1.96 -17.87
CA SER A 197 -9.19 3.01 -17.08
C SER A 197 -8.19 3.79 -17.93
N THR A 198 -8.17 5.10 -17.73
CA THR A 198 -7.18 6.03 -18.30
C THR A 198 -6.38 6.67 -17.18
N ILE A 199 -5.29 7.36 -17.50
CA ILE A 199 -4.49 8.07 -16.50
C ILE A 199 -5.30 9.11 -15.72
N ASP A 200 -6.29 9.74 -16.36
CA ASP A 200 -7.15 10.74 -15.73
C ASP A 200 -8.33 10.12 -14.99
N ASN A 201 -8.61 8.83 -15.22
CA ASN A 201 -9.76 8.13 -14.65
C ASN A 201 -9.47 6.64 -14.46
N TYR A 202 -8.98 6.30 -13.27
CA TYR A 202 -8.72 4.92 -12.85
C TYR A 202 -9.14 4.69 -11.41
N THR A 203 -9.42 3.44 -11.06
CA THR A 203 -9.66 3.04 -9.66
C THR A 203 -8.37 2.55 -9.00
N LYS A 204 -8.30 2.58 -7.66
CA LYS A 204 -7.13 2.08 -6.90
C LYS A 204 -6.76 0.62 -7.18
N ASN A 205 -7.67 -0.16 -7.77
CA ASN A 205 -7.49 -1.57 -8.08
C ASN A 205 -7.36 -1.84 -9.59
N SER A 206 -7.18 -0.81 -10.42
CA SER A 206 -7.03 -1.00 -11.87
C SER A 206 -5.86 -1.95 -12.17
N PRO A 207 -6.03 -2.96 -13.04
CA PRO A 207 -4.95 -3.86 -13.46
C PRO A 207 -3.83 -3.16 -14.26
N ARG A 208 -4.02 -1.89 -14.65
CA ARG A 208 -3.01 -1.03 -15.28
C ARG A 208 -2.05 -0.39 -14.27
N LEU A 209 -2.36 -0.48 -12.97
CA LEU A 209 -1.50 -0.01 -11.89
C LEU A 209 -0.42 -1.04 -11.57
N TRP A 210 0.77 -0.84 -12.11
CA TRP A 210 1.87 -1.80 -12.03
C TRP A 210 2.89 -1.39 -11.00
N VAL A 211 3.09 -2.26 -10.00
CA VAL A 211 4.24 -2.18 -9.10
C VAL A 211 5.43 -2.85 -9.78
N ILE A 212 6.51 -2.11 -9.96
CA ILE A 212 7.69 -2.50 -10.71
C ILE A 212 8.94 -2.36 -9.81
N PRO A 213 9.79 -3.39 -9.70
CA PRO A 213 11.07 -3.29 -9.02
C PRO A 213 11.98 -2.28 -9.74
N VAL A 214 12.58 -1.41 -8.94
CA VAL A 214 13.69 -0.56 -9.35
C VAL A 214 14.97 -1.33 -9.02
N VAL A 215 15.83 -1.54 -10.01
CA VAL A 215 17.08 -2.30 -9.85
C VAL A 215 18.30 -1.39 -9.96
N ASP A 216 19.43 -1.87 -9.43
CA ASP A 216 20.71 -1.18 -9.48
C ASP A 216 21.20 -0.93 -10.92
N THR A 217 21.07 -1.93 -11.80
CA THR A 217 21.34 -1.82 -13.24
C THR A 217 20.65 -2.94 -14.04
N LEU A 218 20.35 -2.66 -15.30
CA LEU A 218 19.93 -3.61 -16.33
C LEU A 218 20.99 -3.78 -17.42
N SER A 219 22.12 -3.08 -17.30
CA SER A 219 23.27 -3.17 -18.21
C SER A 219 24.07 -4.46 -17.99
N VAL A 220 23.42 -5.58 -18.26
CA VAL A 220 23.92 -6.94 -18.05
C VAL A 220 23.65 -7.81 -19.27
N ASN A 221 24.62 -8.65 -19.62
CA ASN A 221 24.54 -9.47 -20.84
C ASN A 221 23.79 -10.78 -20.61
N GLY A 222 22.70 -10.99 -21.34
CA GLY A 222 21.87 -12.19 -21.25
C GLY A 222 21.16 -12.31 -19.90
N ARG A 223 20.99 -13.55 -19.41
CA ARG A 223 20.42 -13.80 -18.08
C ARG A 223 21.48 -13.54 -17.01
N LYS A 224 21.22 -12.55 -16.16
CA LYS A 224 22.08 -12.14 -15.05
C LYS A 224 21.26 -11.67 -13.87
N THR A 225 21.82 -11.84 -12.69
CA THR A 225 21.24 -11.38 -11.44
C THR A 225 21.45 -9.89 -11.29
N VAL A 226 20.37 -9.19 -10.90
CA VAL A 226 20.32 -7.76 -10.58
C VAL A 226 19.69 -7.58 -9.20
N THR A 227 20.03 -6.49 -8.51
CA THR A 227 19.57 -6.27 -7.13
C THR A 227 18.42 -5.28 -7.11
N ILE A 228 17.33 -5.62 -6.43
CA ILE A 228 16.24 -4.68 -6.18
C ILE A 228 16.72 -3.60 -5.21
N VAL A 229 16.69 -2.34 -5.64
CA VAL A 229 17.04 -1.18 -4.81
C VAL A 229 15.81 -0.38 -4.36
N GLY A 230 14.64 -0.66 -4.90
CA GLY A 230 13.39 0.00 -4.56
C GLY A 230 12.20 -0.53 -5.35
N PHE A 231 11.06 0.12 -5.18
CA PHE A 231 9.85 -0.15 -5.95
C PHE A 231 9.25 1.16 -6.42
N ALA A 232 8.71 1.16 -7.63
CA ALA A 232 8.02 2.28 -8.23
C ALA A 232 6.67 1.80 -8.76
N GLN A 233 5.73 2.74 -8.90
CA GLN A 233 4.42 2.44 -9.46
C GLN A 233 4.15 3.25 -10.72
N PHE A 234 3.64 2.55 -11.72
CA PHE A 234 3.34 3.09 -13.04
C PHE A 234 1.91 2.78 -13.42
N PHE A 235 1.28 3.71 -14.13
CA PHE A 235 0.05 3.45 -14.87
C PHE A 235 0.43 3.04 -16.29
N VAL A 236 0.08 1.83 -16.71
CA VAL A 236 0.38 1.32 -18.05
C VAL A 236 -0.69 1.75 -19.04
N GLU A 237 -0.26 2.50 -20.05
CA GLU A 237 -1.15 3.11 -21.04
C GLU A 237 -1.37 2.15 -22.23
N ASP A 238 -0.30 1.69 -22.89
CA ASP A 238 -0.40 0.75 -24.01
C ASP A 238 0.94 0.06 -24.33
N THR A 239 0.92 -0.88 -25.28
CA THR A 239 2.12 -1.36 -25.97
C THR A 239 2.54 -0.40 -27.09
N GLY A 240 3.81 -0.03 -27.10
CA GLY A 240 4.44 0.58 -28.28
C GLY A 240 4.74 -0.47 -29.36
N SER A 241 5.58 -0.13 -30.33
CA SER A 241 5.98 -1.08 -31.37
C SER A 241 6.76 -2.26 -30.79
N LYS A 242 6.54 -3.47 -31.34
CA LYS A 242 7.32 -4.69 -31.04
C LYS A 242 7.35 -5.04 -29.53
N GLY A 243 6.21 -4.90 -28.85
CA GLY A 243 6.08 -5.22 -27.43
C GLY A 243 6.86 -4.27 -26.51
N GLU A 244 7.10 -3.03 -26.93
CA GLU A 244 7.47 -1.95 -26.02
C GLU A 244 6.33 -1.71 -25.02
N ILE A 245 6.65 -1.38 -23.76
CA ILE A 245 5.66 -1.03 -22.74
C ILE A 245 5.95 0.37 -22.26
N ILE A 246 4.96 1.25 -22.40
CA ILE A 246 5.02 2.63 -21.92
C ILE A 246 4.11 2.77 -20.71
N GLY A 247 4.64 3.35 -19.64
CA GLY A 247 3.87 3.65 -18.46
C GLY A 247 4.16 5.05 -17.96
N ARG A 248 3.17 5.68 -17.34
CA ARG A 248 3.33 6.97 -16.68
C ARG A 248 3.66 6.75 -15.21
N PHE A 249 4.70 7.40 -14.74
CA PHE A 249 5.08 7.33 -13.33
C PHE A 249 4.05 8.05 -12.46
N ILE A 250 3.50 7.35 -11.49
CA ILE A 250 2.44 7.87 -10.62
C ILE A 250 2.81 7.68 -9.16
N ARG A 251 2.23 8.53 -8.31
CA ARG A 251 2.28 8.32 -6.87
C ARG A 251 1.12 7.41 -6.46
N ASN A 252 1.41 6.38 -5.68
CA ASN A 252 0.36 5.56 -5.09
C ASN A 252 0.78 4.96 -3.75
N VAL A 253 -0.23 4.55 -2.98
CA VAL A 253 -0.09 3.87 -1.69
C VAL A 253 -0.26 2.36 -1.91
N ALA A 254 0.81 1.59 -1.72
CA ALA A 254 0.79 0.15 -1.81
C ALA A 254 0.60 -0.54 -0.45
N ASN A 255 0.17 -1.80 -0.52
CA ASN A 255 0.24 -2.72 0.61
C ASN A 255 1.65 -3.29 0.70
N GLY A 256 2.43 -2.85 1.70
CA GLY A 256 3.81 -3.28 1.87
C GLY A 256 4.39 -2.85 3.21
N LYS A 257 5.65 -3.20 3.46
CA LYS A 257 6.38 -2.66 4.61
C LYS A 257 7.17 -1.42 4.22
N ILE A 258 7.14 -0.43 5.09
CA ILE A 258 7.98 0.77 4.96
C ILE A 258 9.32 0.60 5.67
N SER A 259 10.32 1.31 5.18
CA SER A 259 11.60 1.51 5.86
C SER A 259 11.98 2.98 5.80
N GLU A 260 12.35 3.57 6.93
CA GLU A 260 12.71 5.00 7.03
C GLU A 260 14.03 5.33 6.30
N ASN A 261 14.88 4.33 6.10
CA ASN A 261 16.17 4.49 5.40
C ASN A 261 16.10 4.18 3.90
N GLN A 262 14.91 3.88 3.40
CA GLN A 262 14.71 3.49 2.01
C GLN A 262 14.56 4.72 1.10
N ILE A 263 15.22 4.69 -0.05
CA ILE A 263 15.04 5.74 -1.08
C ILE A 263 13.62 5.63 -1.62
N ASP A 264 12.92 6.76 -1.63
CA ASP A 264 11.58 6.89 -2.20
C ASP A 264 11.66 7.00 -3.72
N TYR A 265 11.20 5.95 -4.41
CA TYR A 265 11.02 5.91 -5.85
C TYR A 265 9.54 6.10 -6.25
N GLY A 266 8.74 6.76 -5.40
CA GLY A 266 7.33 7.14 -5.63
C GLY A 266 6.28 6.11 -5.25
N LEU A 267 6.70 4.91 -4.85
CA LEU A 267 5.81 3.95 -4.19
C LEU A 267 5.98 4.04 -2.67
N VAL A 268 4.89 4.42 -2.01
CA VAL A 268 4.83 4.53 -0.55
C VAL A 268 3.86 3.52 0.03
N ALA A 269 4.06 3.12 1.28
CA ALA A 269 3.07 2.37 2.04
C ALA A 269 2.77 3.10 3.34
N VAL A 270 1.64 2.73 3.96
CA VAL A 270 1.22 3.25 5.26
C VAL A 270 1.38 2.18 6.33
N LYS A 271 1.75 2.61 7.53
CA LYS A 271 1.97 1.71 8.67
C LYS A 271 1.45 2.34 9.96
N LEU A 272 0.71 1.54 10.73
CA LEU A 272 0.36 1.87 12.12
C LEU A 272 1.62 1.78 13.00
N VAL A 273 1.82 2.80 13.82
CA VAL A 273 2.87 2.85 14.84
C VAL A 273 2.23 2.48 16.17
N GLY A 274 2.64 1.36 16.76
CA GLY A 274 2.21 0.97 18.10
C GLY A 274 3.07 1.64 19.19
N GLY A 275 2.45 2.16 20.24
CA GLY A 275 3.13 2.75 21.40
C GLY A 275 2.32 3.85 22.09
N ASP A 276 2.81 4.34 23.22
CA ASP A 276 2.32 5.57 23.85
C ASP A 276 3.04 6.76 23.19
N PHE A 277 2.28 7.65 22.56
CA PHE A 277 2.75 8.89 21.92
C PHE A 277 1.82 10.08 22.22
#